data_AF-A0A8T7ERM3-F1
#
_entry.id   AF-A0A8T7ERM3-F1
#
_cell.length_a   1.000
_cell.length_b   1.000
_cell.length_c   1.000
_cell.angle_alpha   90.00
_cell.angle_beta   90.00
_cell.angle_gamma   90.00
#
_symmetry.space_group_name_H-M   'P 1'
#
loop_
_entity.id
_entity.type
_entity.pdbx_description
1 polymer ?
#
loop_
_entity_poly.entity_id
_entity_poly.type
_entity_poly.pdbx_seq_one_letter_code
_entity_poly.pdbx_strand_id
1 'polypeptide(L)'
;MLEFVPESGYLLTGGAAGDLNIWDTTAQQLRAVLPSTTGDRPSAALSPAGDMVLATTRGGSPSLWNISEIAQGAALRGSLNLPPLDVLRAVWTSDSLQILVFEALGPVRVFGVTR
;
A
#
# COMPACT_ATOMS: atom_id res chain seq x y z
N MET A 1 1.82 -9.33 -8.21
CA MET A 1 0.89 -9.27 -7.06
C MET A 1 -0.53 -9.17 -7.58
N LEU A 2 -1.49 -9.80 -6.88
CA LEU A 2 -2.92 -9.66 -7.12
C LEU A 2 -3.66 -9.89 -5.78
N GLU A 3 -4.53 -8.96 -5.38
CA GLU A 3 -5.22 -9.02 -4.08
C GLU A 3 -6.61 -8.37 -4.18
N PHE A 4 -7.64 -9.07 -3.70
CA PHE A 4 -8.99 -8.48 -3.59
C PHE A 4 -9.08 -7.63 -2.34
N VAL A 5 -9.71 -6.46 -2.45
CA VAL A 5 -10.02 -5.59 -1.31
C VAL A 5 -11.43 -5.95 -0.82
N PRO A 6 -11.55 -6.68 0.31
CA PRO A 6 -12.85 -7.14 0.79
C PRO A 6 -13.81 -5.97 1.01
N GLU A 7 -15.11 -6.21 0.84
CA GLU A 7 -16.21 -5.23 1.05
C GLU A 7 -16.25 -4.00 0.11
N SER A 8 -15.15 -3.67 -0.59
CA SER A 8 -15.07 -2.47 -1.44
C SER A 8 -15.43 -2.71 -2.91
N GLY A 9 -15.36 -3.96 -3.39
CA GLY A 9 -15.46 -4.28 -4.81
C GLY A 9 -14.23 -3.86 -5.63
N TYR A 10 -13.08 -3.68 -4.97
CA TYR A 10 -11.82 -3.37 -5.65
C TYR A 10 -10.87 -4.57 -5.73
N LEU A 11 -10.03 -4.55 -6.75
CA LEU A 11 -8.93 -5.48 -6.99
C LEU A 11 -7.64 -4.71 -7.18
N LEU A 12 -6.61 -5.06 -6.41
CA LEU A 12 -5.25 -4.54 -6.53
C LEU A 12 -4.41 -5.46 -7.40
N THR A 13 -3.66 -4.87 -8.32
CA THR A 13 -2.70 -5.59 -9.15
C THR A 13 -1.39 -4.80 -9.24
N GLY A 14 -0.26 -5.51 -9.33
CA GLY A 14 1.03 -4.87 -9.58
C GLY A 14 1.25 -4.63 -11.07
N GLY A 15 1.61 -3.41 -11.45
CA GLY A 15 2.01 -3.02 -12.80
C GLY A 15 3.49 -3.30 -13.08
N ALA A 16 3.83 -3.29 -14.38
CA ALA A 16 5.18 -3.62 -14.85
C ALA A 16 6.22 -2.54 -14.52
N ALA A 17 5.78 -1.30 -14.30
CA ALA A 17 6.64 -0.16 -13.98
C ALA A 17 6.78 0.05 -12.46
N GLY A 18 6.35 -0.91 -11.64
CA GLY A 18 6.38 -0.77 -10.18
C GLY A 18 5.15 -0.06 -9.61
N ASP A 19 4.18 0.30 -10.42
CA ASP A 19 2.92 0.90 -10.03
C ASP A 19 1.92 -0.12 -9.45
N LEU A 20 0.91 0.37 -8.73
CA LEU A 20 -0.25 -0.44 -8.32
C LEU A 20 -1.50 0.02 -9.04
N ASN A 21 -2.14 -0.91 -9.74
CA ASN A 21 -3.40 -0.66 -10.42
C ASN A 21 -4.56 -1.10 -9.54
N ILE A 22 -5.54 -0.22 -9.40
CA ILE A 22 -6.79 -0.46 -8.66
C ILE A 22 -7.92 -0.57 -9.64
N TRP A 23 -8.57 -1.72 -9.63
CA TRP A 23 -9.67 -2.05 -10.52
C TRP A 23 -10.97 -2.09 -9.73
N ASP A 24 -12.01 -1.47 -10.26
CA ASP A 24 -13.39 -1.72 -9.85
C ASP A 24 -13.87 -3.00 -10.51
N THR A 25 -14.11 -4.03 -9.72
CA THR A 25 -14.50 -5.36 -10.23
C THR A 25 -15.94 -5.38 -10.74
N THR A 26 -16.78 -4.46 -10.27
CA THR A 26 -18.18 -4.35 -10.68
C THR A 26 -18.28 -3.61 -12.00
N ALA A 27 -17.62 -2.45 -12.10
CA ALA A 27 -17.57 -1.65 -13.32
C ALA A 27 -16.59 -2.21 -14.36
N GLN A 28 -15.70 -3.12 -13.97
CA GLN A 28 -14.62 -3.69 -14.79
C GLN A 28 -13.70 -2.62 -15.39
N GLN A 29 -13.35 -1.62 -14.58
CA GLN A 29 -12.58 -0.46 -15.01
C GLN A 29 -11.43 -0.17 -14.07
N LEU A 30 -10.34 0.32 -14.65
CA LEU A 30 -9.21 0.88 -13.89
C LEU A 30 -9.68 2.19 -13.24
N ARG A 31 -9.67 2.23 -11.90
CA ARG A 31 -10.06 3.41 -11.11
C ARG A 31 -8.89 4.32 -10.82
N ALA A 32 -7.75 3.73 -10.47
CA ALA A 32 -6.56 4.49 -10.10
C ALA A 32 -5.29 3.70 -10.40
N VAL A 33 -4.22 4.46 -10.65
CA VAL A 33 -2.84 3.97 -10.67
C VAL A 33 -2.12 4.64 -9.53
N LEU A 34 -1.74 3.89 -8.51
CA LEU A 34 -0.93 4.40 -7.42
C LEU A 34 0.54 4.35 -7.86
N PRO A 35 1.21 5.50 -8.02
CA PRO A 35 2.63 5.51 -8.32
C PRO A 35 3.38 4.92 -7.14
N SER A 36 4.28 3.99 -7.39
CA SER A 36 5.31 3.72 -6.40
C SER A 36 6.38 4.78 -6.48
N THR A 37 6.78 5.27 -5.30
CA THR A 37 7.96 6.10 -5.17
C THR A 37 9.17 5.19 -5.36
N THR A 38 9.66 5.11 -6.61
CA THR A 38 10.96 4.55 -7.03
C THR A 38 11.24 3.11 -6.59
N GLY A 39 11.03 2.12 -7.47
CA GLY A 39 11.47 0.75 -7.20
C GLY A 39 10.95 -0.32 -8.14
N ASP A 40 11.62 -1.46 -8.16
CA ASP A 40 11.25 -2.68 -8.88
C ASP A 40 10.47 -3.66 -7.97
N ARG A 41 9.52 -4.40 -8.55
CA ARG A 41 8.62 -5.34 -7.83
C ARG A 41 7.71 -4.69 -6.78
N PRO A 42 6.52 -4.22 -7.18
CA PRO A 42 5.58 -3.65 -6.24
C PRO A 42 4.87 -4.73 -5.42
N SER A 43 4.67 -4.40 -4.15
CA SER A 43 3.87 -5.16 -3.20
C SER A 43 2.90 -4.22 -2.49
N ALA A 44 1.80 -4.78 -2.01
CA ALA A 44 0.77 -4.10 -1.25
C ALA A 44 0.38 -4.99 -0.08
N ALA A 45 -0.10 -4.36 0.98
CA ALA A 45 -0.76 -5.02 2.08
C ALA A 45 -1.99 -4.20 2.46
N LEU A 46 -3.16 -4.84 2.41
CA LEU A 46 -4.40 -4.26 2.91
C LEU A 46 -4.38 -4.19 4.43
N SER A 47 -4.93 -3.11 4.99
CA SER A 47 -5.28 -3.08 6.40
C SER A 47 -6.33 -4.15 6.67
N PRO A 48 -6.31 -4.82 7.84
CA PRO A 48 -7.36 -5.76 8.22
C PRO A 48 -8.77 -5.15 8.22
N ALA A 49 -8.88 -3.83 8.42
CA ALA A 49 -10.13 -3.08 8.31
C ALA A 49 -10.59 -2.82 6.87
N GLY A 50 -9.76 -3.08 5.85
CA GLY A 50 -10.09 -2.92 4.43
C GLY A 50 -10.14 -1.46 3.94
N ASP A 51 -9.78 -0.50 4.79
CA ASP A 51 -9.86 0.94 4.53
C ASP A 51 -8.57 1.54 3.96
N MET A 52 -7.43 0.85 4.12
CA MET A 52 -6.11 1.37 3.77
C MET A 52 -5.27 0.36 2.98
N VAL A 53 -4.43 0.86 2.09
CA VAL A 53 -3.41 0.09 1.38
C VAL A 53 -2.03 0.63 1.71
N LEU A 54 -1.16 -0.26 2.20
CA LEU A 54 0.26 0.01 2.29
C LEU A 54 0.95 -0.50 1.04
N ALA A 55 1.38 0.42 0.18
CA ALA A 55 2.17 0.12 -1.00
C ALA A 55 3.67 0.15 -0.67
N THR A 56 4.41 -0.86 -1.11
CA THR A 56 5.86 -0.99 -0.91
C THR A 56 6.53 -1.40 -2.21
N THR A 57 7.77 -0.97 -2.40
CA THR A 57 8.64 -1.40 -3.49
C THR A 57 10.03 -1.67 -2.97
N ARG A 58 10.79 -2.52 -3.68
CA ARG A 58 12.22 -2.63 -3.42
C ARG A 58 12.87 -1.31 -3.79
N GLY A 59 13.68 -0.72 -2.90
CA GLY A 59 14.36 0.52 -3.22
C GLY A 59 13.54 1.79 -2.93
N GLY A 60 12.29 1.66 -2.50
CA GLY A 60 11.36 2.79 -2.36
C GLY A 60 10.79 2.93 -0.96
N SER A 61 10.37 4.15 -0.63
CA SER A 61 9.66 4.43 0.61
C SER A 61 8.24 3.85 0.56
N PRO A 62 7.76 3.18 1.63
CA PRO A 62 6.37 2.76 1.71
C PRO A 62 5.41 3.96 1.64
N SER A 63 4.29 3.79 0.93
CA SER A 63 3.23 4.80 0.85
C SER A 63 1.89 4.23 1.32
N LEU A 64 1.12 5.06 2.00
CA LEU A 64 -0.16 4.70 2.59
C LEU A 64 -1.30 5.41 1.86
N TRP A 65 -2.31 4.64 1.45
CA TRP A 65 -3.41 5.10 0.61
C TRP A 65 -4.76 4.73 1.21
N ASN A 66 -5.74 5.64 1.14
CA ASN A 66 -7.11 5.38 1.59
C ASN A 66 -7.97 4.84 0.45
N ILE A 67 -8.56 3.66 0.64
CA ILE A 67 -9.39 2.97 -0.35
C ILE A 67 -10.69 3.71 -0.66
N SER A 68 -11.37 4.26 0.36
CA SER A 68 -12.65 4.95 0.17
C SER A 68 -12.50 6.24 -0.63
N GLU A 69 -11.34 6.89 -0.52
CA GLU A 69 -11.02 8.12 -1.24
C GLU A 69 -10.53 7.86 -2.67
N ILE A 70 -10.11 6.63 -2.99
CA ILE A 70 -9.77 6.23 -4.35
C ILE A 70 -10.98 6.37 -5.29
N ALA A 71 -12.19 6.08 -4.80
CA ALA A 71 -13.44 6.30 -5.54
C ALA A 71 -13.61 7.75 -6.03
N GLN A 72 -12.95 8.71 -5.37
CA GLN A 72 -13.07 10.14 -5.62
C GLN A 72 -11.88 10.75 -6.39
N GLY A 73 -10.88 9.94 -6.77
CA GLY A 73 -9.77 10.41 -7.63
C GLY A 73 -8.35 10.32 -7.05
N ALA A 74 -8.13 9.45 -6.05
CA ALA A 74 -6.86 9.12 -5.36
C ALA A 74 -6.47 10.04 -4.18
N ALA A 75 -6.08 9.43 -3.06
CA ALA A 75 -5.67 10.14 -1.85
C ALA A 75 -4.53 9.43 -1.10
N LEU A 76 -3.30 9.82 -1.44
CA LEU A 76 -2.10 9.48 -0.66
C LEU A 76 -2.28 10.08 0.75
N ARG A 77 -2.38 9.23 1.77
CA ARG A 77 -2.47 9.67 3.17
C ARG A 77 -1.11 10.02 3.74
N GLY A 78 -0.05 9.40 3.23
CA GLY A 78 1.32 9.76 3.58
C GLY A 78 2.34 8.76 3.07
N SER A 79 3.61 9.10 3.22
CA SER A 79 4.73 8.19 3.01
C SER A 79 5.48 7.95 4.31
N LEU A 80 5.97 6.73 4.50
CA LEU A 80 6.90 6.43 5.56
C LEU A 80 8.28 6.93 5.12
N ASN A 81 8.77 8.00 5.75
CA ASN A 81 10.10 8.53 5.47
C ASN A 81 11.17 7.57 5.99
N LEU A 82 11.55 6.62 5.14
CA LEU A 82 12.50 5.56 5.42
C LEU A 82 13.62 5.59 4.38
N PRO A 83 14.86 5.26 4.77
CA PRO A 83 15.97 5.14 3.84
C PRO A 83 15.62 4.16 2.70
N PRO A 84 15.95 4.48 1.43
CA PRO A 84 15.48 3.73 0.27
C PRO A 84 15.85 2.23 0.20
N LEU A 85 16.67 1.66 1.09
CA LEU A 85 17.16 0.29 0.93
C LEU A 85 16.97 -0.62 2.14
N ASP A 86 16.33 -0.12 3.20
CA ASP A 86 16.30 -0.85 4.45
C ASP A 86 15.03 -1.69 4.64
N VAL A 87 13.92 -1.44 3.95
CA VAL A 87 12.66 -2.16 4.23
C VAL A 87 12.66 -3.58 3.65
N LEU A 88 12.74 -4.59 4.53
CA LEU A 88 12.54 -6.00 4.15
C LEU A 88 11.06 -6.36 4.07
N ARG A 89 10.27 -5.85 5.02
CA ARG A 89 8.85 -6.19 5.15
C ARG A 89 8.13 -5.09 5.92
N ALA A 90 6.91 -4.80 5.50
CA ALA A 90 5.97 -4.02 6.29
C ALA A 90 4.67 -4.82 6.47
N VAL A 91 4.12 -4.82 7.68
CA VAL A 91 2.88 -5.54 8.01
C VAL A 91 1.98 -4.69 8.90
N TRP A 92 0.67 -4.86 8.72
CA TRP A 92 -0.34 -4.29 9.59
C TRP A 92 -0.48 -5.10 10.88
N THR A 93 -0.76 -4.41 11.98
CA THR A 93 -1.33 -5.06 13.15
C THR A 93 -2.78 -5.44 12.89
N SER A 94 -3.27 -6.49 13.55
CA SER A 94 -4.63 -7.03 13.35
C SER A 94 -5.74 -6.03 13.64
N ASP A 95 -5.48 -5.03 14.48
CA ASP A 95 -6.40 -3.94 14.82
C ASP A 95 -6.40 -2.79 13.80
N SER A 96 -5.54 -2.85 12.78
CA SER A 96 -5.33 -1.81 11.75
C SER A 96 -4.83 -0.46 12.28
N LEU A 97 -4.33 -0.40 13.52
CA LEU A 97 -3.89 0.84 14.14
C LEU A 97 -2.39 1.11 13.95
N GLN A 98 -1.62 0.09 13.59
CA GLN A 98 -0.17 0.19 13.46
C GLN A 98 0.38 -0.54 12.25
N ILE A 99 1.52 -0.04 11.77
CA ILE A 99 2.36 -0.69 10.77
C ILE A 99 3.70 -1.01 11.42
N LEU A 100 4.09 -2.29 11.36
CA LEU A 100 5.42 -2.76 11.74
C LEU A 100 6.29 -2.82 10.50
N VAL A 101 7.43 -2.14 10.53
CA VAL A 101 8.42 -2.15 9.46
C VAL A 101 9.69 -2.84 9.96
N PHE A 102 10.09 -3.90 9.25
CA PHE A 102 11.29 -4.66 9.52
C PHE A 102 12.38 -4.20 8.55
N GLU A 103 13.47 -3.68 9.11
CA GLU A 103 14.62 -3.23 8.34
C GLU A 103 15.71 -4.31 8.24
N ALA A 104 16.49 -4.33 7.15
CA ALA A 104 17.51 -5.34 6.90
C ALA A 104 18.67 -5.26 7.89
N LEU A 105 19.11 -4.03 8.19
CA LEU A 105 20.25 -3.72 9.05
C LEU A 105 19.88 -2.71 10.15
N GLY A 106 18.60 -2.35 10.22
CA GLY A 106 18.06 -1.30 11.08
C GLY A 106 17.12 -1.83 12.17
N PRO A 107 16.54 -0.92 12.96
CA PRO A 107 15.55 -1.28 13.98
C PRO A 107 14.25 -1.80 13.33
N VAL A 108 13.42 -2.47 14.14
CA VAL A 108 11.99 -2.57 13.82
C VAL A 108 11.32 -1.26 14.19
N ARG A 109 10.65 -0.63 13.25
CA ARG A 109 9.88 0.60 13.48
C ARG A 109 8.40 0.31 13.57
N VAL A 110 7.71 1.07 14.43
CA VAL A 110 6.26 1.02 14.60
C VAL A 110 5.70 2.39 14.25
N PHE A 111 4.75 2.41 13.32
CA PHE A 111 4.04 3.62 12.91
C PHE A 111 2.58 3.50 13.31
N GLY A 112 2.08 4.47 14.07
CA GLY A 112 0.65 4.60 14.33
C GLY A 112 -0.07 5.16 13.11
N VAL A 113 -1.24 4.60 12.79
CA VAL A 113 -2.10 5.06 11.69
C VAL A 113 -3.33 5.71 12.29
N THR A 114 -3.52 7.00 11.98
CA THR A 114 -4.70 7.77 12.35
C THR A 114 -5.71 7.75 11.20
N ARG A 115 -6.98 7.51 11.51
CA ARG A 115 -8.08 7.53 10.53
C ARG A 115 -8.48 8.96 10.16
#